data_AF-A0A9D4VVD1-F1
#
_entry.id   AF-A0A9D4VVD1-F1
#
_cell.length_a   1.000
_cell.length_b   1.000
_cell.length_c   1.000
_cell.angle_alpha   90.00
_cell.angle_beta   90.00
_cell.angle_gamma   90.00
#
_symmetry.space_group_name_H-M   'P 1'
#
loop_
_entity.id
_entity.type
_entity.pdbx_description
1 polymer ?
#
loop_
_entity_poly.entity_id
_entity_poly.type
_entity_poly.pdbx_seq_one_letter_code
_entity_poly.pdbx_strand_id
1 'polypeptide(L)'
;MAPLNSLENEYPLIDSNFQTFCASHAIYSVEDFLLHDLDALLTSAAKHSTSQRLKQGIHQLLSIVDALHPPLINGLQLLEDFERNKEFLSTGCEGIDAFLGGGLREGQLTELVGPSSSGKTQVRA
;
A
#
# COMPACT_ATOMS: atom_id res chain seq x y z
N MET A 1 -3.46 -5.26 -5.17
CA MET A 1 -2.17 -4.63 -5.50
C MET A 1 -1.28 -5.58 -6.27
N ALA A 2 -0.30 -5.05 -7.03
CA ALA A 2 0.62 -5.87 -7.83
C ALA A 2 1.56 -6.70 -6.91
N PRO A 3 1.48 -8.04 -6.94
CA PRO A 3 2.36 -8.90 -6.16
C PRO A 3 3.78 -8.90 -6.73
N LEU A 4 4.80 -9.15 -5.90
CA LEU A 4 6.19 -9.16 -6.38
C LEU A 4 6.47 -10.25 -7.42
N ASN A 5 5.76 -11.38 -7.35
CA ASN A 5 5.93 -12.50 -8.27
C ASN A 5 5.51 -12.16 -9.71
N SER A 6 4.68 -11.15 -9.95
CA SER A 6 4.32 -10.73 -11.31
C SER A 6 5.49 -10.08 -12.03
N LEU A 7 6.49 -9.58 -11.30
CA LEU A 7 7.67 -8.91 -11.85
C LEU A 7 8.80 -9.88 -12.24
N GLU A 8 8.74 -11.14 -11.81
CA GLU A 8 9.82 -12.12 -12.01
C GLU A 8 10.15 -12.35 -13.50
N ASN A 9 9.14 -12.34 -14.37
CA ASN A 9 9.33 -12.57 -15.81
C ASN A 9 10.06 -11.43 -16.52
N GLU A 10 9.91 -10.20 -16.04
CA GLU A 10 10.45 -8.98 -16.67
C GLU A 10 11.78 -8.54 -16.02
N TYR A 11 12.00 -8.91 -14.76
CA TYR A 11 13.07 -8.38 -13.93
C TYR A 11 13.89 -9.49 -13.27
N PRO A 12 15.02 -9.91 -13.89
CA PRO A 12 15.79 -11.09 -13.46
C PRO A 12 16.41 -11.05 -12.07
N LEU A 13 16.47 -9.89 -11.39
CA LEU A 13 16.96 -9.79 -10.02
C LEU A 13 15.83 -9.95 -8.99
N ILE A 14 14.56 -9.90 -9.41
CA ILE A 14 13.38 -10.24 -8.59
C ILE A 14 13.12 -11.75 -8.70
N ASP A 15 14.18 -12.53 -8.48
CA ASP A 15 14.15 -13.99 -8.53
C ASP A 15 13.56 -14.60 -7.25
N SER A 16 13.38 -15.93 -7.24
CA SER A 16 12.83 -16.65 -6.09
C SER A 16 13.61 -16.42 -4.78
N ASN A 17 14.93 -16.18 -4.85
CA ASN A 17 15.73 -15.89 -3.65
C ASN A 17 15.42 -14.51 -3.11
N PHE A 18 15.28 -13.52 -3.99
CA PHE A 18 14.85 -12.18 -3.62
C PHE A 18 13.45 -12.18 -3.03
N GLN A 19 12.49 -12.88 -3.66
CA GLN A 19 11.12 -13.01 -3.15
C GLN A 19 11.08 -13.69 -1.79
N THR A 20 11.89 -14.75 -1.57
CA THR A 20 11.98 -15.42 -0.27
C THR A 20 12.54 -14.49 0.81
N PHE A 21 13.54 -13.69 0.47
CA PHE A 21 14.08 -12.66 1.35
C PHE A 21 13.03 -11.57 1.66
N CYS A 22 12.28 -11.09 0.68
CA CYS A 22 11.19 -10.14 0.89
C CYS A 22 10.10 -10.74 1.80
N ALA A 23 9.69 -11.99 1.56
CA ALA A 23 8.71 -12.69 2.37
C ALA A 23 9.15 -12.84 3.84
N SER A 24 10.46 -13.03 4.11
CA SER A 24 10.96 -13.07 5.50
C SER A 24 10.86 -11.73 6.24
N HIS A 25 10.62 -10.64 5.50
CA HIS A 25 10.35 -9.30 6.03
C HIS A 25 8.87 -8.92 5.89
N ALA A 26 7.99 -9.89 5.61
CA ALA A 26 6.57 -9.67 5.32
C ALA A 26 6.29 -8.73 4.12
N ILE A 27 7.19 -8.72 3.14
CA ILE A 27 7.04 -7.98 1.89
C ILE A 27 6.56 -8.94 0.79
N TYR A 28 5.32 -8.75 0.31
CA TYR A 28 4.72 -9.62 -0.72
C TYR A 28 4.29 -8.85 -1.98
N SER A 29 4.14 -7.53 -1.86
CA SER A 29 3.74 -6.62 -2.93
C SER A 29 4.71 -5.44 -3.05
N VAL A 30 4.56 -4.67 -4.14
CA VAL A 30 5.32 -3.43 -4.34
C VAL A 30 5.01 -2.38 -3.26
N GLU A 31 3.78 -2.33 -2.74
CA GLU A 31 3.44 -1.40 -1.65
C GLU A 31 4.07 -1.81 -0.33
N ASP A 32 4.07 -3.10 0.02
CA ASP A 32 4.74 -3.56 1.24
C ASP A 32 6.22 -3.18 1.24
N PHE A 33 6.83 -3.18 0.05
CA PHE A 33 8.21 -2.74 -0.14
C PHE A 33 8.37 -1.23 0.06
N LEU A 34 7.45 -0.42 -0.49
CA LEU A 34 7.49 1.04 -0.36
C LEU A 34 7.20 1.53 1.06
N LEU A 35 6.41 0.77 1.82
CA LEU A 35 6.14 1.06 3.22
C LEU A 35 7.27 0.58 4.15
N HIS A 36 8.23 -0.19 3.64
CA HIS A 36 9.33 -0.72 4.43
C HIS A 36 10.49 0.26 4.56
N ASP A 37 11.16 0.23 5.70
CA ASP A 37 12.41 0.96 5.91
C ASP A 37 13.53 0.35 5.04
N LEU A 38 13.94 1.12 4.02
CA LEU A 38 14.95 0.72 3.05
C LEU A 38 16.32 0.47 3.69
N ASP A 39 16.72 1.28 4.68
CA ASP A 39 18.03 1.16 5.34
C ASP A 39 18.08 -0.10 6.22
N ALA A 40 16.99 -0.38 6.93
CA ALA A 40 16.83 -1.62 7.68
C ALA A 40 16.88 -2.85 6.75
N LEU A 41 16.20 -2.78 5.60
CA LEU A 41 16.17 -3.84 4.61
C LEU A 41 17.55 -4.10 3.97
N LEU A 42 18.27 -3.05 3.58
CA LEU A 42 19.64 -3.13 3.06
C LEU A 42 20.62 -3.69 4.09
N THR A 43 20.46 -3.33 5.37
CA THR A 43 21.25 -3.86 6.49
C THR A 43 20.97 -5.34 6.71
N SER A 44 19.72 -5.78 6.59
CA SER A 44 19.34 -7.19 6.66
C SER A 44 19.94 -7.98 5.49
N ALA A 45 19.80 -7.48 4.26
CA ALA A 45 20.38 -8.08 3.06
C ALA A 45 21.90 -8.27 3.18
N ALA A 46 22.59 -7.34 3.85
CA ALA A 46 24.03 -7.40 4.06
C ALA A 46 24.51 -8.65 4.85
N LYS A 47 23.64 -9.27 5.64
CA LYS A 47 23.95 -10.44 6.49
C LYS A 47 23.85 -11.77 5.75
N HIS A 48 23.30 -11.80 4.53
CA HIS A 48 23.13 -13.02 3.74
C HIS A 48 24.35 -13.32 2.85
N SER A 49 24.57 -14.59 2.55
CA SER A 49 25.60 -15.05 1.59
C SER A 49 25.41 -14.47 0.19
N THR A 50 24.18 -14.16 -0.20
CA THR A 50 23.78 -13.54 -1.48
C THR A 50 23.59 -12.02 -1.38
N SER A 51 24.18 -11.37 -0.37
CA SER A 51 24.05 -9.94 -0.06
C SER A 51 24.13 -9.01 -1.26
N GLN A 52 25.12 -9.20 -2.14
CA GLN A 52 25.28 -8.33 -3.32
C GLN A 52 24.10 -8.44 -4.29
N ARG A 53 23.59 -9.65 -4.51
CA ARG A 53 22.45 -9.90 -5.40
C ARG A 53 21.15 -9.37 -4.81
N LEU A 54 20.94 -9.52 -3.50
CA LEU A 54 19.78 -8.95 -2.81
C LEU A 54 19.77 -7.42 -2.88
N LYS A 55 20.91 -6.77 -2.64
CA LYS A 55 21.03 -5.30 -2.78
C LYS A 55 20.74 -4.85 -4.22
N GLN A 56 21.22 -5.60 -5.22
CA GLN A 56 20.88 -5.34 -6.62
C GLN A 56 19.38 -5.50 -6.89
N GLY A 57 18.72 -6.51 -6.31
CA GLY A 57 17.27 -6.69 -6.38
C GLY A 57 16.50 -5.51 -5.77
N ILE A 58 16.92 -5.04 -4.59
CA ILE A 58 16.35 -3.84 -3.95
C ILE A 58 16.49 -2.62 -4.87
N HIS A 59 17.67 -2.37 -5.42
CA HIS A 59 17.90 -1.27 -6.35
C HIS A 59 17.11 -1.42 -7.66
N GLN A 60 16.95 -2.63 -8.19
CA GLN A 60 16.12 -2.89 -9.36
C GLN A 60 14.66 -2.55 -9.05
N LEU A 61 14.12 -2.99 -7.90
CA LEU A 61 12.75 -2.69 -7.52
C LEU A 61 12.51 -1.18 -7.35
N LEU A 62 13.46 -0.46 -6.73
CA LEU A 62 13.42 1.00 -6.67
C LEU A 62 13.40 1.63 -8.07
N SER A 63 14.26 1.17 -8.99
CA SER A 63 14.28 1.71 -10.35
C SER A 63 12.98 1.47 -11.12
N ILE A 64 12.27 0.37 -10.84
CA ILE A 64 10.95 0.10 -11.41
C ILE A 64 9.94 1.10 -10.87
N VAL A 65 9.93 1.31 -9.54
CA VAL A 65 9.04 2.30 -8.93
C VAL A 65 9.33 3.70 -9.46
N ASP A 66 10.60 4.07 -9.60
CA ASP A 66 10.99 5.35 -10.16
C ASP A 66 10.54 5.49 -11.63
N ALA A 67 10.60 4.43 -12.42
CA ALA A 67 10.10 4.46 -13.80
C ALA A 67 8.57 4.59 -13.88
N LEU A 68 7.85 4.12 -12.86
CA LEU A 68 6.39 4.07 -12.82
C LEU A 68 5.75 5.20 -12.00
N HIS A 69 6.54 6.03 -11.31
CA HIS A 69 6.01 7.04 -10.41
C HIS A 69 5.10 8.03 -11.17
N PRO A 70 3.89 8.34 -10.64
CA PRO A 70 3.06 9.38 -11.22
C PRO A 70 3.83 10.70 -11.26
N PRO A 71 3.60 11.55 -12.28
CA PRO A 71 4.18 12.89 -12.29
C PRO A 71 3.78 13.64 -11.03
N LEU A 72 4.62 14.59 -10.59
CA LEU A 72 4.25 15.52 -9.52
C LEU A 72 2.90 16.18 -9.88
N ILE A 73 1.89 15.90 -9.08
CA ILE A 73 0.55 16.44 -9.25
C ILE A 73 0.37 17.69 -8.37
N ASN A 74 -0.29 18.69 -8.92
CA ASN A 74 -0.62 19.90 -8.19
C ASN A 74 -1.92 19.74 -7.38
N GLY A 75 -2.24 20.73 -6.55
CA GLY A 75 -3.43 20.69 -5.69
C GLY A 75 -4.75 20.56 -6.44
N LEU A 76 -4.87 21.12 -7.65
CA LEU A 76 -6.08 21.00 -8.47
C LEU A 76 -6.22 19.57 -9.01
N GLN A 77 -5.13 18.98 -9.51
CA GLN A 77 -5.13 17.60 -9.99
C GLN A 77 -5.43 16.61 -8.86
N LEU A 78 -4.88 16.84 -7.67
CA LEU A 78 -5.21 16.05 -6.47
C LEU A 78 -6.70 16.14 -6.12
N LEU A 79 -7.29 17.33 -6.21
CA LEU A 79 -8.72 17.51 -5.96
C LEU A 79 -9.57 16.79 -7.02
N GLU A 80 -9.20 16.92 -8.30
CA GLU A 80 -9.90 16.21 -9.38
C GLU A 80 -9.80 14.69 -9.24
N ASP A 81 -8.64 14.17 -8.86
CA ASP A 81 -8.44 12.73 -8.65
C ASP A 81 -9.28 12.24 -7.46
N PHE A 82 -9.24 12.98 -6.35
CA PHE A 82 -10.10 12.75 -5.18
C PHE A 82 -11.58 12.77 -5.52
N GLU A 83 -12.01 13.62 -6.46
CA GLU A 83 -13.41 13.68 -6.88
C GLU A 83 -13.84 12.52 -7.78
N ARG A 84 -12.92 11.97 -8.58
CA ARG A 84 -13.18 10.86 -9.50
C ARG A 84 -13.08 9.50 -8.81
N ASN A 85 -12.09 9.32 -7.94
CA ASN A 85 -11.79 8.05 -7.25
C ASN A 85 -12.40 8.02 -5.84
N LYS A 86 -13.68 8.38 -5.73
CA LYS A 86 -14.40 8.35 -4.46
C LYS A 86 -14.79 6.92 -4.09
N GLU A 87 -13.91 6.24 -3.37
CA GLU A 87 -14.22 4.94 -2.75
C GLU A 87 -14.84 5.17 -1.37
N PHE A 88 -16.17 5.06 -1.32
CA PHE A 88 -16.94 5.13 -0.08
C PHE A 88 -17.63 3.81 0.21
N LEU A 89 -17.63 3.45 1.49
CA LEU A 89 -18.42 2.37 2.07
C LEU A 89 -19.68 2.98 2.70
N SER A 90 -20.86 2.59 2.22
CA SER A 90 -22.13 3.04 2.79
C SER A 90 -22.30 2.49 4.21
N THR A 91 -22.80 3.32 5.12
CA THR A 91 -23.15 2.90 6.49
C THR A 91 -24.49 2.16 6.57
N GLY A 92 -25.21 2.08 5.46
CA GLY A 92 -26.59 1.57 5.39
C GLY A 92 -27.64 2.55 5.93
N CYS A 93 -27.25 3.77 6.31
CA CYS A 93 -28.14 4.82 6.77
C CYS A 93 -27.95 6.09 5.94
N GLU A 94 -28.92 6.41 5.07
CA GLU A 94 -28.83 7.53 4.13
C GLU A 94 -28.54 8.87 4.83
N GLY A 95 -29.11 9.11 6.01
CA GLY A 95 -28.85 10.33 6.78
C GLY A 95 -27.41 10.45 7.26
N ILE A 96 -26.78 9.34 7.64
CA ILE A 96 -25.37 9.30 8.07
C ILE A 96 -24.47 9.41 6.84
N ASP A 97 -24.77 8.70 5.76
CA ASP A 97 -23.99 8.76 4.53
C ASP A 97 -23.99 10.18 3.95
N ALA A 98 -25.14 10.86 3.95
CA ALA A 98 -25.25 12.27 3.55
C ALA A 98 -24.44 13.19 4.48
N PHE A 99 -24.48 12.96 5.80
CA PHE A 99 -23.69 13.72 6.77
C PHE A 99 -22.17 13.55 6.56
N LEU A 100 -21.73 12.34 6.20
CA LEU A 100 -20.32 12.03 5.92
C LEU A 100 -19.89 12.41 4.48
N GLY A 101 -20.81 12.88 3.64
CA GLY A 101 -20.53 13.27 2.26
C GLY A 101 -20.36 12.09 1.29
N GLY A 102 -21.01 10.96 1.57
CA GLY A 102 -21.05 9.78 0.70
C GLY A 102 -20.95 8.44 1.44
N GLY A 103 -20.49 8.44 2.70
CA GLY A 103 -20.24 7.23 3.51
C GLY A 103 -18.86 7.28 4.18
N LEU A 104 -18.38 6.14 4.66
CA LEU A 104 -17.02 6.00 5.21
C LEU A 104 -16.02 5.93 4.07
N ARG A 105 -14.92 6.68 4.16
CA ARG A 105 -13.90 6.75 3.11
C ARG A 105 -12.91 5.60 3.22
N GLU A 106 -12.62 4.93 2.11
CA GLU A 106 -11.51 3.99 2.03
C GLU A 106 -10.16 4.71 2.20
N GLY A 107 -9.17 4.00 2.74
CA GLY A 107 -7.86 4.58 3.08
C GLY A 107 -7.84 5.51 4.30
N GLN A 108 -8.98 5.73 4.97
CA GLN A 108 -9.06 6.54 6.19
C GLN A 108 -9.47 5.71 7.41
N LEU A 109 -8.84 6.02 8.56
CA LEU A 109 -9.28 5.49 9.85
C LEU A 109 -10.43 6.35 10.38
N THR A 110 -11.63 5.77 10.47
CA THR A 110 -12.80 6.43 11.07
C THR A 110 -13.14 5.81 12.42
N GLU A 111 -13.18 6.61 13.48
CA GLU A 111 -13.53 6.16 14.84
C GLU A 111 -15.01 6.41 15.14
N LEU A 112 -15.71 5.38 15.63
CA LEU A 112 -17.11 5.47 16.04
C LEU A 112 -17.24 5.36 17.57
N VAL A 113 -17.62 6.46 18.23
CA VAL A 113 -17.65 6.58 19.70
C VAL A 113 -19.07 6.85 20.21
N GLY A 114 -19.40 6.29 21.38
CA GLY A 114 -20.68 6.55 22.05
C GLY A 114 -20.93 5.62 23.25
N PRO A 115 -21.98 5.86 24.06
CA PRO A 115 -22.33 5.05 25.23
C PRO A 115 -22.59 3.57 24.90
N SER A 116 -22.61 2.70 25.92
CA SER A 116 -23.01 1.30 25.72
C SER A 116 -24.39 1.21 25.05
N SER A 117 -24.56 0.23 24.17
CA SER A 117 -25.81 0.02 23.41
C SER A 117 -26.22 1.13 22.43
N SER A 118 -25.30 2.04 22.06
CA SER A 118 -25.57 3.11 21.07
C SER A 118 -25.53 2.67 19.59
N GLY A 119 -25.50 1.37 19.30
CA GLY A 119 -25.53 0.87 17.92
C GLY A 119 -24.17 0.75 17.20
N LYS A 120 -23.04 0.98 17.87
CA LYS A 120 -21.71 1.00 17.21
C LYS A 120 -21.35 -0.29 16.48
N THR A 121 -21.63 -1.45 17.09
CA THR A 121 -21.34 -2.78 16.52
C THR A 121 -22.31 -3.15 15.40
N GLN A 122 -23.43 -2.44 15.29
CA GLN A 122 -24.47 -2.67 14.29
C GLN A 122 -24.23 -1.88 13.00
N VAL A 123 -23.37 -0.84 13.04
CA VAL A 123 -22.93 -0.16 11.82
C VAL A 123 -22.21 -1.17 10.95
N ARG A 124 -22.72 -1.36 9.73
CA ARG A 124 -22.12 -2.20 8.70
C ARG A 124 -21.61 -1.26 7.62
N ALA A 125 -20.33 -1.40 7.32
CA ALA A 125 -19.63 -0.73 6.22
C ALA A 125 -19.22 -1.79 5.21
#